data_AF-A0A1V5GJD5-F1
#
_entry.id   AF-A0A1V5GJD5-F1
#
_cell.length_a   1.000
_cell.length_b   1.000
_cell.length_c   1.000
_cell.angle_alpha   90.00
_cell.angle_beta   90.00
_cell.angle_gamma   90.00
#
_symmetry.space_group_name_H-M   'P 1'
#
loop_
_entity.id
_entity.type
_entity.pdbx_description
1 polymer ?
#
loop_
_entity_poly.entity_id
_entity_poly.type
_entity_poly.pdbx_seq_one_letter_code
_entity_poly.pdbx_strand_id
1 'polypeptide(L)'
;MKKIKMPICLAAAMALTGGCSDNKPSEASAVETAASTEEPTTVHEITTEAVTTTAPKKTEVSDYYGKWAPVKMIDGGDVQELYYNEVPMDQIFQLEIAEDGTASIGSGFPGSEAKQYTWEFKGRVMKLSGENEIYGGIQGETLILTNAGGMKIYMEPVDEFSTMDENVYDALCEEVGGEIVLPELCVDAVEAAAEDYVGKWECSYYEIDGEVFKDEFYGVPLDALFQMEIMDDNTAQFRAGGTDEDAVVTDYTWETDESGCLELYEDGELVSVAQLRNGELYLDEGVDITHFRSVEKFTDFDWSSLADE
;
A
#
# COMPACT_ATOMS: atom_id res chain seq x y z
N MET A 1 20.91 -19.23 18.89
CA MET A 1 19.84 -18.28 18.57
C MET A 1 20.37 -17.29 17.54
N LYS A 2 20.22 -17.61 16.25
CA LYS A 2 20.37 -16.63 15.19
C LYS A 2 19.01 -15.97 15.05
N LYS A 3 18.95 -14.66 15.29
CA LYS A 3 17.73 -13.88 15.07
C LYS A 3 17.57 -13.76 13.56
N ILE A 4 16.53 -14.37 12.99
CA ILE A 4 16.06 -13.97 11.67
C ILE A 4 15.51 -12.55 11.87
N LYS A 5 16.31 -11.55 11.50
CA LYS A 5 15.81 -10.18 11.34
C LYS A 5 15.11 -10.18 9.99
N MET A 6 13.83 -10.50 9.99
CA MET A 6 12.98 -10.26 8.84
C MET A 6 12.88 -8.74 8.68
N PRO A 7 13.36 -8.14 7.58
CA PRO A 7 13.06 -6.76 7.28
C PRO A 7 11.61 -6.76 6.79
N ILE A 8 10.67 -6.85 7.71
CA ILE A 8 9.32 -6.38 7.43
C ILE A 8 9.53 -4.89 7.22
N CYS A 9 9.37 -4.40 6.00
CA CYS A 9 9.19 -2.97 5.74
C CYS A 9 7.82 -2.54 6.27
N LEU A 10 7.55 -2.82 7.56
CA LEU A 10 6.56 -2.10 8.31
C LEU A 10 7.18 -0.72 8.50
N ALA A 11 6.70 0.26 7.76
CA ALA A 11 7.04 1.66 8.00
C ALA A 11 6.42 2.15 9.32
N ALA A 12 6.77 1.49 10.42
CA ALA A 12 6.71 2.02 11.77
C ALA A 12 7.99 2.85 11.99
N ALA A 13 8.05 4.01 11.33
CA ALA A 13 9.09 4.98 11.57
C ALA A 13 8.52 6.17 12.37
N MET A 14 9.01 6.25 13.61
CA MET A 14 9.12 7.43 14.49
C MET A 14 8.02 7.68 15.54
N ALA A 15 8.32 7.22 16.76
CA ALA A 15 8.04 8.00 17.97
C ALA A 15 9.08 7.73 19.07
N LEU A 16 10.30 8.25 18.97
CA LEU A 16 11.16 8.47 20.14
C LEU A 16 12.17 9.60 19.88
N THR A 17 11.86 10.83 20.32
CA THR A 17 12.85 11.66 21.04
C THR A 17 12.19 12.71 21.93
N GLY A 18 12.55 12.65 23.22
CA GLY A 18 12.43 13.71 24.22
C GLY A 18 12.58 13.06 25.60
N GLY A 19 13.72 12.99 26.27
CA GLY A 19 14.94 13.77 26.21
C GLY A 19 15.18 14.35 27.61
N CYS A 20 16.27 13.96 28.28
CA CYS A 20 17.06 14.81 29.19
C CYS A 20 18.39 14.14 29.60
N SER A 21 19.45 14.60 28.95
CA SER A 21 20.78 14.99 29.49
C SER A 21 21.30 14.38 30.80
N ASP A 22 22.52 13.82 30.75
CA ASP A 22 23.62 14.42 31.53
C ASP A 22 25.04 14.13 30.99
N ASN A 23 25.87 15.16 31.17
CA ASN A 23 27.26 15.38 30.75
C ASN A 23 28.29 14.29 31.11
N LYS A 24 29.24 14.02 30.19
CA LYS A 24 30.68 14.44 30.27
C LYS A 24 31.56 13.75 29.19
N PRO A 25 32.57 14.44 28.62
CA PRO A 25 33.55 13.81 27.73
C PRO A 25 34.80 13.35 28.50
N SER A 26 35.43 12.25 28.05
CA SER A 26 36.74 11.82 28.52
C SER A 26 37.52 11.13 27.40
N GLU A 27 38.49 11.89 26.88
CA GLU A 27 39.84 11.52 26.43
C GLU A 27 40.08 10.36 25.46
N ALA A 28 40.76 10.75 24.38
CA ALA A 28 41.53 9.91 23.47
C ALA A 28 42.70 9.21 24.18
N SER A 29 43.00 7.99 23.74
CA SER A 29 44.37 7.47 23.79
C SER A 29 44.63 6.61 22.57
N ALA A 30 45.56 7.09 21.75
CA ALA A 30 46.25 6.31 20.74
C ALA A 30 47.21 5.33 21.41
N VAL A 31 47.34 4.10 20.89
CA VAL A 31 48.56 3.30 21.00
C VAL A 31 48.75 2.47 19.72
N GLU A 32 49.80 2.88 19.00
CA GLU A 32 50.83 2.14 18.29
C GLU A 32 50.57 0.79 17.58
N THR A 33 51.04 0.85 16.34
CA THR A 33 51.38 -0.19 15.36
C THR A 33 52.41 -1.19 15.90
N ALA A 34 52.18 -2.48 15.67
CA ALA A 34 53.24 -3.48 15.59
C ALA A 34 53.03 -4.34 14.33
N ALA A 35 54.01 -4.27 13.43
CA ALA A 35 54.09 -5.06 12.22
C ALA A 35 54.48 -6.50 12.57
N SER A 36 53.75 -7.48 12.00
CA SER A 36 54.20 -8.86 11.89
C SER A 36 53.96 -9.33 10.46
N THR A 37 55.01 -9.90 9.88
CA THR A 37 55.13 -10.33 8.49
C THR A 37 54.77 -11.80 8.40
N GLU A 38 53.65 -12.14 7.75
CA GLU A 38 53.37 -13.50 7.28
C GLU A 38 52.66 -13.48 5.90
N GLU A 39 52.87 -14.57 5.16
CA GLU A 39 52.75 -14.80 3.71
C GLU A 39 51.32 -14.71 3.11
N PRO A 40 51.19 -14.52 1.77
CA PRO A 40 49.89 -14.26 1.16
C PRO A 40 49.07 -15.55 1.06
N THR A 41 48.05 -15.66 1.91
CA THR A 41 46.95 -16.61 1.70
C THR A 41 45.86 -15.88 0.93
N THR A 42 45.56 -16.35 -0.29
CA THR A 42 44.47 -15.84 -1.12
C THR A 42 43.15 -16.15 -0.43
N VAL A 43 42.68 -15.24 0.42
CA VAL A 43 41.33 -15.23 0.96
C VAL A 43 40.47 -14.54 -0.10
N HIS A 44 39.50 -15.27 -0.66
CA HIS A 44 38.40 -14.64 -1.38
C HIS A 44 37.66 -13.74 -0.39
N GLU A 45 37.92 -12.42 -0.45
CA GLU A 45 37.06 -11.42 0.18
C GLU A 45 35.67 -11.57 -0.43
N ILE A 46 34.77 -12.19 0.34
CA ILE A 46 33.35 -11.96 0.17
C ILE A 46 33.15 -10.55 0.70
N THR A 47 33.22 -9.57 -0.20
CA THR A 47 32.79 -8.20 0.09
C THR A 47 31.33 -8.29 0.50
N THR A 48 31.09 -8.24 1.80
CA THR A 48 29.75 -8.06 2.34
C THR A 48 29.46 -6.58 2.11
N GLU A 49 28.87 -6.27 0.96
CA GLU A 49 28.33 -4.94 0.72
C GLU A 49 27.34 -4.67 1.85
N ALA A 50 27.70 -3.72 2.71
CA ALA A 50 26.78 -3.19 3.69
C ALA A 50 25.65 -2.54 2.90
N VAL A 51 24.51 -3.22 2.82
CA VAL A 51 23.25 -2.61 2.40
C VAL A 51 22.97 -1.50 3.41
N THR A 52 23.38 -0.29 3.08
CA THR A 52 22.89 0.91 3.74
C THR A 52 21.42 1.02 3.35
N THR A 53 20.55 0.45 4.18
CA THR A 53 19.12 0.72 4.14
C THR A 53 18.96 2.18 4.55
N THR A 54 18.98 3.09 3.57
CA THR A 54 18.53 4.45 3.75
C THR A 54 17.08 4.37 4.21
N ALA A 55 16.74 5.00 5.34
CA ALA A 55 15.35 5.06 5.77
C ALA A 55 14.48 5.63 4.63
N PRO A 56 13.30 5.06 4.36
CA PRO A 56 12.43 5.57 3.31
C PRO A 56 12.14 7.05 3.55
N LYS A 57 12.25 7.87 2.50
CA LYS A 57 11.88 9.29 2.54
C LYS A 57 10.42 9.36 2.96
N LYS A 58 10.11 10.20 3.95
CA LYS A 58 8.72 10.52 4.28
C LYS A 58 8.07 11.19 3.06
N THR A 59 6.95 10.65 2.61
CA THR A 59 6.14 11.25 1.54
C THR A 59 5.64 12.62 1.99
N GLU A 60 5.88 13.64 1.17
CA GLU A 60 5.38 14.99 1.40
C GLU A 60 4.19 15.27 0.48
N VAL A 61 3.29 16.18 0.88
CA VAL A 61 2.14 16.60 0.04
C VAL A 61 2.58 17.00 -1.37
N SER A 62 3.76 17.62 -1.49
CA SER A 62 4.29 18.05 -2.79
C SER A 62 4.66 16.91 -3.73
N ASP A 63 4.85 15.71 -3.20
CA ASP A 63 5.18 14.54 -4.01
C ASP A 63 3.96 14.07 -4.83
N TYR A 64 2.74 14.52 -4.51
CA TYR A 64 1.51 14.18 -5.24
C TYR A 64 1.22 15.10 -6.44
N TYR A 65 1.77 16.31 -6.47
CA TYR A 65 1.43 17.30 -7.49
C TYR A 65 1.90 16.89 -8.88
N GLY A 66 1.08 17.23 -9.88
CA GLY A 66 1.39 17.01 -11.28
C GLY A 66 0.49 15.96 -11.93
N LYS A 67 1.00 15.35 -12.99
CA LYS A 67 0.25 14.41 -13.82
C LYS A 67 0.76 12.99 -13.61
N TRP A 68 -0.19 12.08 -13.57
CA TRP A 68 0.04 10.67 -13.32
C TRP A 68 -0.66 9.86 -14.40
N ALA A 69 0.07 8.93 -15.01
CA ALA A 69 -0.46 8.01 -16.00
C ALA A 69 -0.36 6.57 -15.49
N PRO A 70 -1.39 5.75 -15.69
CA PRO A 70 -1.42 4.39 -15.18
C PRO A 70 -0.47 3.50 -16.00
N VAL A 71 0.23 2.61 -15.29
CA VAL A 71 1.16 1.63 -15.88
C VAL A 71 0.74 0.19 -15.60
N LYS A 72 -0.03 -0.02 -14.54
CA LYS A 72 -0.55 -1.32 -14.11
C LYS A 72 -1.90 -1.14 -13.44
N MET A 73 -2.77 -2.12 -13.63
CA MET A 73 -4.06 -2.22 -12.95
C MET A 73 -4.23 -3.62 -12.37
N ILE A 74 -4.84 -3.70 -11.19
CA ILE A 74 -5.32 -4.95 -10.62
C ILE A 74 -6.82 -4.79 -10.39
N ASP A 75 -7.62 -5.67 -10.98
CA ASP A 75 -9.07 -5.68 -10.80
C ASP A 75 -9.51 -7.13 -10.55
N GLY A 76 -10.19 -7.39 -9.43
CA GLY A 76 -10.62 -8.74 -9.05
C GLY A 76 -9.48 -9.76 -8.91
N GLY A 77 -8.24 -9.30 -8.70
CA GLY A 77 -7.03 -10.13 -8.67
C GLY A 77 -6.45 -10.49 -10.04
N ASP A 78 -7.03 -9.99 -11.13
CA ASP A 78 -6.44 -10.05 -12.47
C ASP A 78 -5.50 -8.86 -12.66
N VAL A 79 -4.27 -9.16 -13.06
CA VAL A 79 -3.22 -8.16 -13.30
C VAL A 79 -3.20 -7.77 -14.77
N GLN A 80 -3.33 -6.48 -15.06
CA GLN A 80 -3.24 -5.91 -16.41
C GLN A 80 -2.07 -4.93 -16.49
N GLU A 81 -1.22 -5.12 -17.49
CA GLU A 81 -0.04 -4.30 -17.77
C GLU A 81 -0.02 -3.96 -19.26
N LEU A 82 0.47 -2.77 -19.60
CA LEU A 82 0.57 -2.22 -20.97
C LEU A 82 -0.76 -1.94 -21.68
N TYR A 83 -1.75 -2.82 -21.54
CA TYR A 83 -3.07 -2.67 -22.17
C TYR A 83 -4.19 -3.11 -21.22
N TYR A 84 -5.34 -2.48 -21.34
CA TYR A 84 -6.62 -2.94 -20.79
C TYR A 84 -7.62 -3.06 -21.94
N ASN A 85 -8.12 -4.27 -22.23
CA ASN A 85 -9.02 -4.52 -23.36
C ASN A 85 -8.57 -3.84 -24.67
N GLU A 86 -7.31 -4.07 -25.06
CA GLU A 86 -6.68 -3.52 -26.29
C GLU A 86 -6.39 -2.01 -26.27
N VAL A 87 -6.80 -1.30 -25.22
CA VAL A 87 -6.48 0.11 -25.01
C VAL A 87 -5.13 0.25 -24.29
N PRO A 88 -4.21 1.11 -24.75
CA PRO A 88 -2.99 1.41 -24.01
C PRO A 88 -3.29 1.87 -22.58
N MET A 89 -2.58 1.29 -21.61
CA MET A 89 -2.83 1.55 -20.19
C MET A 89 -2.79 3.05 -19.89
N ASP A 90 -1.76 3.76 -20.35
CA ASP A 90 -1.54 5.20 -20.12
C ASP A 90 -2.64 6.15 -20.64
N GLN A 91 -3.66 5.62 -21.32
CA GLN A 91 -4.80 6.36 -21.87
C GLN A 91 -6.12 6.14 -21.13
N ILE A 92 -6.20 5.24 -20.14
CA ILE A 92 -7.50 4.92 -19.50
C ILE A 92 -7.83 5.82 -18.31
N PHE A 93 -6.86 6.15 -17.45
CA PHE A 93 -7.10 6.91 -16.21
C PHE A 93 -6.01 7.94 -15.94
N GLN A 94 -6.08 9.09 -16.59
CA GLN A 94 -5.10 10.16 -16.45
C GLN A 94 -5.49 11.07 -15.29
N LEU A 95 -4.64 11.12 -14.27
CA LEU A 95 -4.86 11.91 -13.07
C LEU A 95 -3.98 13.15 -13.09
N GLU A 96 -4.56 14.32 -12.83
CA GLU A 96 -3.83 15.56 -12.56
C GLU A 96 -4.20 16.07 -11.17
N ILE A 97 -3.20 16.30 -10.32
CA ILE A 97 -3.35 16.86 -8.97
C ILE A 97 -2.75 18.26 -8.95
N ALA A 98 -3.58 19.25 -8.60
CA ALA A 98 -3.18 20.64 -8.51
C ALA A 98 -2.88 21.08 -7.07
N GLU A 99 -2.03 22.10 -6.94
CA GLU A 99 -1.66 22.70 -5.65
C GLU A 99 -2.82 23.39 -4.91
N ASP A 100 -3.90 23.72 -5.62
CA ASP A 100 -5.04 24.47 -5.09
C ASP A 100 -6.10 23.59 -4.41
N GLY A 101 -5.82 22.29 -4.25
CA GLY A 101 -6.75 21.32 -3.66
C GLY A 101 -7.74 20.73 -4.65
N THR A 102 -7.56 20.97 -5.96
CA THR A 102 -8.33 20.30 -7.02
C THR A 102 -7.55 19.15 -7.66
N ALA A 103 -8.28 18.16 -8.14
CA ALA A 103 -7.74 17.07 -8.95
C ALA A 103 -8.71 16.74 -10.09
N SER A 104 -8.22 16.13 -11.16
CA SER A 104 -9.06 15.67 -12.25
C SER A 104 -8.64 14.30 -12.75
N ILE A 105 -9.63 13.48 -13.12
CA ILE A 105 -9.41 12.17 -13.72
C ILE A 105 -10.10 12.15 -15.08
N GLY A 106 -9.34 11.90 -16.13
CA GLY A 106 -9.84 11.75 -17.50
C GLY A 106 -9.28 10.51 -18.19
N SER A 107 -9.49 10.44 -19.50
CA SER A 107 -8.85 9.47 -20.38
C SER A 107 -8.19 10.20 -21.55
N GLY A 108 -7.30 9.49 -22.25
CA GLY A 108 -6.66 9.98 -23.47
C GLY A 108 -7.55 9.88 -24.70
N PHE A 109 -8.86 9.62 -24.55
CA PHE A 109 -9.76 9.37 -25.66
C PHE A 109 -10.22 10.67 -26.33
N PRO A 110 -10.47 10.65 -27.65
CA PRO A 110 -11.04 11.81 -28.34
C PRO A 110 -12.37 12.23 -27.71
N GLY A 111 -12.45 13.48 -27.27
CA GLY A 111 -13.69 14.06 -26.73
C GLY A 111 -14.05 13.65 -25.31
N SER A 112 -13.20 12.89 -24.59
CA SER A 112 -13.45 12.59 -23.19
C SER A 112 -13.34 13.84 -22.31
N GLU A 113 -14.30 14.03 -21.41
CA GLU A 113 -14.26 15.09 -20.41
C GLU A 113 -13.67 14.56 -19.10
N ALA A 114 -12.71 15.30 -18.53
CA ALA A 114 -12.13 14.95 -17.24
C ALA A 114 -13.11 15.27 -16.09
N LYS A 115 -13.37 14.27 -15.25
CA LYS A 115 -14.13 14.42 -14.02
C LYS A 115 -13.32 15.22 -13.01
N GLN A 116 -13.99 16.09 -12.25
CA GLN A 116 -13.36 16.97 -11.27
C GLN A 116 -13.55 16.44 -9.86
N TYR A 117 -12.50 16.57 -9.06
CA TYR A 117 -12.43 16.16 -7.66
C TYR A 117 -11.82 17.28 -6.83
N THR A 118 -12.19 17.35 -5.56
CA THR A 118 -11.32 17.96 -4.55
C THR A 118 -10.39 16.89 -4.01
N TRP A 119 -9.20 17.28 -3.57
CA TRP A 119 -8.28 16.33 -2.97
C TRP A 119 -7.73 16.81 -1.63
N GLU A 120 -7.48 15.86 -0.75
CA GLU A 120 -6.80 16.10 0.52
C GLU A 120 -5.80 14.99 0.82
N PHE A 121 -4.78 15.33 1.59
CA PHE A 121 -3.81 14.39 2.14
C PHE A 121 -3.86 14.46 3.66
N LYS A 122 -4.24 13.35 4.30
CA LYS A 122 -4.36 13.23 5.76
C LYS A 122 -3.50 12.07 6.24
N GLY A 123 -2.51 12.37 7.09
CA GLY A 123 -1.59 11.37 7.62
C GLY A 123 -0.75 10.75 6.51
N ARG A 124 -1.18 9.59 6.02
CA ARG A 124 -0.53 8.82 4.94
C ARG A 124 -1.42 8.56 3.74
N VAL A 125 -2.70 8.93 3.82
CA VAL A 125 -3.72 8.61 2.82
C VAL A 125 -4.09 9.87 2.05
N MET A 126 -4.06 9.76 0.73
CA MET A 126 -4.70 10.71 -0.17
C MET A 126 -6.17 10.32 -0.34
N LYS A 127 -7.06 11.32 -0.32
CA LYS A 127 -8.49 11.16 -0.62
C LYS A 127 -8.85 12.11 -1.76
N LEU A 128 -9.48 11.59 -2.81
CA LEU A 128 -10.13 12.36 -3.87
C LEU A 128 -11.64 12.29 -3.63
N SER A 129 -12.26 13.44 -3.39
CA SER A 129 -13.70 13.57 -3.15
C SER A 129 -14.38 14.21 -4.34
N GLY A 130 -15.45 13.59 -4.83
CA GLY A 130 -16.16 14.02 -6.03
C GLY A 130 -17.52 13.35 -6.15
N GLU A 131 -17.80 12.73 -7.30
CA GLU A 131 -18.97 11.86 -7.43
C GLU A 131 -18.85 10.62 -6.53
N ASN A 132 -17.61 10.16 -6.31
CA ASN A 132 -17.26 9.05 -5.43
C ASN A 132 -15.91 9.34 -4.76
N GLU A 133 -15.62 8.63 -3.68
CA GLU A 133 -14.34 8.71 -2.97
C GLU A 133 -13.32 7.73 -3.57
N ILE A 134 -12.11 8.23 -3.86
CA ILE A 134 -10.97 7.43 -4.29
C ILE A 134 -9.84 7.66 -3.29
N TYR A 135 -9.21 6.59 -2.85
CA TYR A 135 -8.12 6.63 -1.89
C TYR A 135 -6.80 6.28 -2.58
N GLY A 136 -5.67 6.65 -1.97
CA GLY A 136 -4.38 6.28 -2.52
C GLY A 136 -3.18 6.74 -1.71
N GLY A 137 -2.00 6.34 -2.16
CA GLY A 137 -0.72 6.62 -1.51
C GLY A 137 0.45 6.57 -2.50
N ILE A 138 1.59 7.17 -2.13
CA ILE A 138 2.82 7.06 -2.91
C ILE A 138 3.75 6.03 -2.27
N GLN A 139 4.20 5.07 -3.09
CA GLN A 139 5.26 4.13 -2.77
C GLN A 139 6.48 4.40 -3.67
N GLY A 140 7.56 4.93 -3.10
CA GLY A 140 8.73 5.30 -3.88
C GLY A 140 8.41 6.42 -4.88
N GLU A 141 8.34 6.08 -6.17
CA GLU A 141 7.98 7.00 -7.27
C GLU A 141 6.61 6.68 -7.89
N THR A 142 5.89 5.70 -7.35
CA THR A 142 4.61 5.23 -7.88
C THR A 142 3.46 5.71 -7.02
N LEU A 143 2.47 6.35 -7.65
CA LEU A 143 1.18 6.64 -7.01
C LEU A 143 0.26 5.44 -7.20
N ILE A 144 -0.35 4.97 -6.12
CA ILE A 144 -1.30 3.88 -6.13
C ILE A 144 -2.66 4.46 -5.76
N LEU A 145 -3.63 4.30 -6.65
CA LEU A 145 -5.04 4.61 -6.38
C LEU A 145 -5.81 3.33 -6.15
N THR A 146 -6.68 3.35 -5.16
CA THR A 146 -7.66 2.30 -4.91
C THR A 146 -9.03 2.95 -4.90
N ASN A 147 -9.94 2.40 -5.68
CA ASN A 147 -11.33 2.82 -5.58
C ASN A 147 -12.04 2.04 -4.49
N ALA A 148 -13.33 2.34 -4.33
CA ALA A 148 -14.14 1.53 -3.45
C ALA A 148 -14.01 0.04 -3.81
N GLY A 149 -13.90 -0.27 -5.11
CA GLY A 149 -13.79 -1.54 -5.84
C GLY A 149 -12.88 -2.63 -5.34
N GLY A 150 -11.80 -2.26 -4.64
CA GLY A 150 -10.61 -3.10 -4.60
C GLY A 150 -9.87 -3.12 -5.94
N MET A 151 -10.25 -2.26 -6.91
CA MET A 151 -9.43 -2.04 -8.10
C MET A 151 -8.26 -1.15 -7.70
N LYS A 152 -7.05 -1.57 -8.05
CA LYS A 152 -5.81 -0.80 -7.89
C LYS A 152 -5.33 -0.28 -9.22
N ILE A 153 -4.82 0.94 -9.21
CA ILE A 153 -4.18 1.56 -10.36
C ILE A 153 -2.83 2.10 -9.90
N TYR A 154 -1.75 1.56 -10.47
CA TYR A 154 -0.40 2.05 -10.27
C TYR A 154 -0.09 3.06 -11.34
N MET A 155 0.42 4.22 -10.94
CA MET A 155 0.64 5.35 -11.80
C MET A 155 2.06 5.88 -11.66
N GLU A 156 2.63 6.28 -12.78
CA GLU A 156 3.93 6.95 -12.85
C GLU A 156 3.74 8.43 -13.19
N PRO A 157 4.63 9.30 -12.71
CA PRO A 157 4.59 10.72 -13.05
C PRO A 157 4.90 10.92 -14.54
N VAL A 158 4.16 11.81 -15.19
CA VAL A 158 4.36 12.17 -16.60
C VAL A 158 4.38 13.69 -16.79
N ASP A 159 5.14 14.17 -17.78
CA ASP A 159 5.13 15.60 -18.13
C ASP A 159 3.86 15.97 -18.93
N GLU A 160 3.45 15.06 -19.82
CA GLU A 160 2.32 15.20 -20.72
C GLU A 160 1.54 13.89 -20.80
N PHE A 161 0.22 14.00 -20.95
CA PHE A 161 -0.65 12.86 -21.14
C PHE A 161 -0.57 12.34 -22.57
N SER A 162 -0.57 11.02 -22.71
CA SER A 162 -0.74 10.35 -24.00
C SER A 162 -2.18 10.50 -24.49
N THR A 163 -2.36 10.72 -25.79
CA THR A 163 -3.68 10.80 -26.42
C THR A 163 -3.83 9.75 -27.51
N MET A 164 -5.03 9.20 -27.64
CA MET A 164 -5.38 8.30 -28.75
C MET A 164 -5.73 9.08 -30.00
N ASP A 165 -5.19 8.66 -31.16
CA ASP A 165 -5.61 9.20 -32.45
C ASP A 165 -7.07 8.82 -32.74
N GLU A 166 -7.84 9.77 -33.26
CA GLU A 166 -9.27 9.60 -33.54
C GLU A 166 -9.54 8.40 -34.47
N ASN A 167 -8.69 8.16 -35.47
CA ASN A 167 -8.88 7.02 -36.39
C ASN A 167 -8.59 5.69 -35.71
N VAL A 168 -7.68 5.66 -34.72
CA VAL A 168 -7.40 4.45 -33.94
C VAL A 168 -8.56 4.17 -32.99
N TYR A 169 -9.08 5.21 -32.34
CA TYR A 169 -10.25 5.10 -31.48
C TYR A 169 -11.48 4.60 -32.24
N ASP A 170 -11.76 5.17 -33.42
CA ASP A 170 -12.88 4.74 -34.28
C ASP A 170 -12.75 3.28 -34.71
N ALA A 171 -11.54 2.84 -35.07
CA ALA A 171 -11.28 1.45 -35.46
C ALA A 171 -11.50 0.48 -34.30
N LEU A 172 -11.02 0.82 -33.09
CA LEU A 172 -11.27 0.03 -31.88
C LEU A 172 -12.76 -0.03 -31.56
N CYS A 173 -13.49 1.09 -31.68
CA CYS A 173 -14.93 1.13 -31.48
C CYS A 173 -15.68 0.21 -32.46
N GLU A 174 -15.24 0.16 -33.73
CA GLU A 174 -15.81 -0.77 -34.72
C GLU A 174 -15.53 -2.23 -34.37
N GLU A 175 -14.33 -2.55 -33.88
CA GLU A 175 -13.90 -3.89 -33.48
C GLU A 175 -14.68 -4.42 -32.26
N VAL A 176 -14.85 -3.59 -31.22
CA VAL A 176 -15.61 -3.95 -30.02
C VAL A 176 -17.13 -3.82 -30.22
N GLY A 177 -17.58 -3.25 -31.35
CA GLY A 177 -18.99 -3.12 -31.71
C GLY A 177 -19.73 -2.00 -30.96
N GLY A 178 -19.01 -0.97 -30.50
CA GLY A 178 -19.56 0.14 -29.70
C GLY A 178 -18.49 1.06 -29.14
N GLU A 179 -18.89 1.95 -28.23
CA GLU A 179 -17.97 2.81 -27.49
C GLU A 179 -17.09 1.98 -26.54
N ILE A 180 -15.83 2.37 -26.40
CA ILE A 180 -14.92 1.74 -25.43
C ILE A 180 -15.40 2.07 -24.03
N VAL A 181 -15.78 1.05 -23.27
CA VAL A 181 -16.18 1.19 -21.87
C VAL A 181 -14.98 0.89 -20.98
N LEU A 182 -14.51 1.92 -20.29
CA LEU A 182 -13.47 1.79 -19.27
C LEU A 182 -14.03 1.10 -18.02
N PRO A 183 -13.17 0.45 -17.21
CA PRO A 183 -13.63 -0.09 -15.94
C PRO A 183 -14.15 1.06 -15.08
N GLU A 184 -15.09 0.75 -14.21
CA GLU A 184 -15.60 1.77 -13.30
C GLU A 184 -14.56 2.04 -12.20
N LEU A 185 -13.82 3.13 -12.38
CA LEU A 185 -13.00 3.74 -11.31
C LEU A 185 -13.83 4.09 -10.08
N CYS A 186 -15.13 4.17 -10.24
CA CYS A 186 -16.10 4.53 -9.24
C CYS A 186 -17.09 3.39 -9.14
N VAL A 187 -17.02 2.59 -8.10
CA VAL A 187 -18.11 1.65 -7.78
C VAL A 187 -18.83 2.19 -6.56
N ASP A 188 -20.15 2.10 -6.60
CA ASP A 188 -20.99 2.49 -5.47
C ASP A 188 -20.42 1.87 -4.20
N ALA A 189 -20.19 2.71 -3.18
CA ALA A 189 -19.85 2.22 -1.87
C ALA A 189 -20.95 1.24 -1.45
N VAL A 190 -20.56 0.03 -1.04
CA VAL A 190 -21.51 -0.87 -0.40
C VAL A 190 -21.92 -0.15 0.87
N GLU A 191 -23.21 0.17 1.05
CA GLU A 191 -23.73 0.68 2.31
C GLU A 191 -23.52 -0.39 3.39
N ALA A 192 -22.33 -0.43 3.97
CA ALA A 192 -21.98 -1.25 5.11
C ALA A 192 -22.29 -0.43 6.37
N ALA A 193 -23.08 -1.01 7.27
CA ALA A 193 -23.25 -0.43 8.59
C ALA A 193 -21.98 -0.66 9.42
N ALA A 194 -21.72 0.20 10.39
CA ALA A 194 -20.59 0.05 11.31
C ALA A 194 -20.53 -1.35 11.96
N GLU A 195 -21.70 -1.97 12.22
CA GLU A 195 -21.83 -3.32 12.77
C GLU A 195 -21.36 -4.43 11.83
N ASP A 196 -21.32 -4.20 10.51
CA ASP A 196 -20.88 -5.20 9.52
C ASP A 196 -19.35 -5.38 9.51
N TYR A 197 -18.61 -4.40 10.02
CA TYR A 197 -17.15 -4.46 10.17
C TYR A 197 -16.71 -5.20 11.44
N VAL A 198 -17.54 -5.20 12.49
CA VAL A 198 -17.21 -5.77 13.80
C VAL A 198 -17.03 -7.29 13.69
N GLY A 199 -15.87 -7.78 14.12
CA GLY A 199 -15.56 -9.21 14.06
C GLY A 199 -14.08 -9.52 13.94
N LYS A 200 -13.78 -10.79 13.66
CA LYS A 200 -12.42 -11.29 13.42
C LYS A 200 -12.25 -11.58 11.94
N TRP A 201 -11.08 -11.23 11.43
CA TRP A 201 -10.76 -11.19 10.02
C TRP A 201 -9.38 -11.81 9.80
N GLU A 202 -9.29 -12.75 8.87
CA GLU A 202 -8.02 -13.41 8.48
C GLU A 202 -7.67 -13.10 7.04
N CYS A 203 -6.39 -12.82 6.80
CA CYS A 203 -5.94 -12.54 5.46
C CYS A 203 -6.13 -13.75 4.53
N SER A 204 -6.82 -13.53 3.42
CA SER A 204 -7.00 -14.48 2.32
C SER A 204 -6.22 -14.09 1.07
N TYR A 205 -5.74 -12.85 1.01
CA TYR A 205 -5.01 -12.29 -0.11
C TYR A 205 -4.09 -11.19 0.41
N TYR A 206 -2.82 -11.25 0.05
CA TYR A 206 -1.85 -10.22 0.38
C TYR A 206 -1.11 -9.78 -0.87
N GLU A 207 -1.01 -8.49 -1.08
CA GLU A 207 -0.23 -7.92 -2.16
C GLU A 207 0.71 -6.84 -1.62
N ILE A 208 1.98 -6.99 -1.96
CA ILE A 208 3.08 -6.10 -1.62
C ILE A 208 3.99 -5.96 -2.83
N ASP A 209 4.43 -4.74 -3.12
CA ASP A 209 5.33 -4.43 -4.26
C ASP A 209 4.81 -4.96 -5.61
N GLY A 210 3.48 -5.07 -5.76
CA GLY A 210 2.84 -5.59 -6.96
C GLY A 210 2.93 -7.12 -7.14
N GLU A 211 3.51 -7.85 -6.18
CA GLU A 211 3.45 -9.30 -6.09
C GLU A 211 2.22 -9.75 -5.29
N VAL A 212 1.57 -10.82 -5.74
CA VAL A 212 0.31 -11.32 -5.17
C VAL A 212 0.51 -12.67 -4.51
N PHE A 213 0.06 -12.79 -3.26
CA PHE A 213 0.09 -13.99 -2.45
C PHE A 213 -1.34 -14.38 -2.06
N LYS A 214 -1.67 -15.67 -2.20
CA LYS A 214 -3.02 -16.20 -1.88
C LYS A 214 -3.02 -17.33 -0.85
N ASP A 215 -1.87 -17.93 -0.58
CA ASP A 215 -1.74 -19.09 0.31
C ASP A 215 -0.76 -18.79 1.45
N GLU A 216 0.49 -18.48 1.12
CA GLU A 216 1.57 -18.24 2.08
C GLU A 216 2.46 -17.06 1.67
N PHE A 217 3.09 -16.44 2.67
CA PHE A 217 4.15 -15.44 2.49
C PHE A 217 5.33 -15.82 3.37
N TYR A 218 6.53 -15.93 2.77
CA TYR A 218 7.73 -16.49 3.41
C TYR A 218 7.51 -17.85 4.11
N GLY A 219 6.69 -18.73 3.52
CA GLY A 219 6.42 -20.07 4.04
C GLY A 219 5.45 -20.11 5.23
N VAL A 220 4.77 -18.99 5.51
CA VAL A 220 3.75 -18.89 6.55
C VAL A 220 2.37 -18.69 5.91
N PRO A 221 1.35 -19.47 6.28
CA PRO A 221 -0.02 -19.25 5.81
C PRO A 221 -0.50 -17.83 6.09
N LEU A 222 -1.12 -17.19 5.09
CA LEU A 222 -1.57 -15.81 5.22
C LEU A 222 -2.60 -15.60 6.34
N ASP A 223 -3.49 -16.57 6.55
CA ASP A 223 -4.54 -16.54 7.57
C ASP A 223 -4.01 -16.61 9.01
N ALA A 224 -2.82 -17.16 9.18
CA ALA A 224 -2.06 -17.11 10.43
C ALA A 224 -1.19 -15.86 10.53
N LEU A 225 -0.66 -15.40 9.40
CA LEU A 225 0.32 -14.31 9.33
C LEU A 225 -0.31 -12.94 9.59
N PHE A 226 -1.49 -12.67 9.03
CA PHE A 226 -2.16 -11.37 9.16
C PHE A 226 -3.59 -11.55 9.65
N GLN A 227 -3.87 -10.98 10.82
CA GLN A 227 -5.14 -11.12 11.53
C GLN A 227 -5.62 -9.75 12.00
N MET A 228 -6.91 -9.47 11.84
CA MET A 228 -7.51 -8.23 12.31
C MET A 228 -8.74 -8.51 13.17
N GLU A 229 -8.87 -7.82 14.30
CA GLU A 229 -10.06 -7.84 15.13
C GLU A 229 -10.61 -6.42 15.25
N ILE A 230 -11.84 -6.21 14.78
CA ILE A 230 -12.57 -4.95 14.89
C ILE A 230 -13.59 -5.11 16.00
N MET A 231 -13.48 -4.30 17.05
CA MET A 231 -14.33 -4.36 18.25
C MET A 231 -15.45 -3.32 18.18
N ASP A 232 -16.55 -3.58 18.89
CA ASP A 232 -17.75 -2.73 18.94
C ASP A 232 -17.59 -1.46 19.79
N ASP A 233 -16.42 -1.26 20.39
CA ASP A 233 -16.06 -0.12 21.23
C ASP A 233 -15.20 0.93 20.49
N ASN A 234 -15.22 0.90 19.15
CA ASN A 234 -14.44 1.77 18.26
C ASN A 234 -12.92 1.53 18.31
N THR A 235 -12.49 0.37 18.79
CA THR A 235 -11.09 -0.07 18.71
C THR A 235 -10.92 -1.22 17.73
N ALA A 236 -9.73 -1.34 17.15
CA ALA A 236 -9.34 -2.48 16.32
C ALA A 236 -7.89 -2.86 16.59
N GLN A 237 -7.55 -4.12 16.34
CA GLN A 237 -6.19 -4.63 16.43
C GLN A 237 -5.80 -5.33 15.14
N PHE A 238 -4.65 -4.97 14.60
CA PHE A 238 -3.99 -5.70 13.53
C PHE A 238 -2.77 -6.42 14.06
N ARG A 239 -2.66 -7.70 13.72
CA ARG A 239 -1.59 -8.59 14.17
C ARG A 239 -0.85 -9.13 12.96
N ALA A 240 0.47 -8.90 12.94
CA ALA A 240 1.38 -9.39 11.92
C ALA A 240 2.42 -10.35 12.53
N GLY A 241 2.33 -11.62 12.15
CA GLY A 241 3.26 -12.69 12.47
C GLY A 241 3.35 -13.09 13.95
N GLY A 242 4.14 -14.13 14.20
CA GLY A 242 4.63 -14.49 15.54
C GLY A 242 3.63 -15.13 16.50
N THR A 243 4.13 -15.53 17.66
CA THR A 243 3.30 -15.87 18.83
C THR A 243 2.86 -14.60 19.56
N ASP A 244 1.96 -14.67 20.54
CA ASP A 244 1.53 -13.50 21.32
C ASP A 244 2.68 -12.66 21.92
N GLU A 245 3.85 -13.27 22.17
CA GLU A 245 5.03 -12.58 22.71
C GLU A 245 5.89 -11.88 21.64
N ASP A 246 5.83 -12.33 20.39
CA ASP A 246 6.70 -11.88 19.28
C ASP A 246 5.93 -11.19 18.15
N ALA A 247 4.60 -11.25 18.18
CA ALA A 247 3.73 -10.64 17.18
C ALA A 247 3.85 -9.13 17.22
N VAL A 248 3.89 -8.52 16.04
CA VAL A 248 3.67 -7.08 15.95
C VAL A 248 2.16 -6.87 16.03
N VAL A 249 1.72 -6.20 17.09
CA VAL A 249 0.33 -5.80 17.27
C VAL A 249 0.26 -4.29 17.16
N THR A 250 -0.59 -3.82 16.25
CA THR A 250 -0.91 -2.41 16.08
C THR A 250 -2.34 -2.19 16.56
N ASP A 251 -2.53 -1.23 17.46
CA ASP A 251 -3.83 -0.81 17.95
C ASP A 251 -4.33 0.38 17.11
N TYR A 252 -5.60 0.34 16.72
CA TYR A 252 -6.26 1.41 16.01
C TYR A 252 -7.52 1.86 16.74
N THR A 253 -7.90 3.12 16.55
CA THR A 253 -9.29 3.56 16.71
C THR A 253 -9.95 3.66 15.36
N TRP A 254 -11.26 3.48 15.29
CA TRP A 254 -11.97 3.49 14.02
C TRP A 254 -13.31 4.23 14.06
N GLU A 255 -13.66 4.82 12.92
CA GLU A 255 -14.98 5.37 12.62
C GLU A 255 -15.37 5.04 11.18
N THR A 256 -16.66 5.22 10.84
CA THR A 256 -17.13 5.12 9.47
C THR A 256 -17.36 6.49 8.89
N ASP A 257 -16.90 6.72 7.66
CA ASP A 257 -17.16 7.97 6.96
C ASP A 257 -18.59 8.03 6.36
N GLU A 258 -18.92 9.14 5.70
CA GLU A 258 -20.24 9.32 5.08
C GLU A 258 -20.51 8.36 3.92
N SER A 259 -19.45 7.74 3.37
CA SER A 259 -19.52 6.72 2.32
C SER A 259 -19.61 5.30 2.89
N GLY A 260 -19.59 5.12 4.21
CA GLY A 260 -19.63 3.81 4.86
C GLY A 260 -18.29 3.05 4.83
N CYS A 261 -17.19 3.73 4.48
CA CYS A 261 -15.84 3.20 4.58
C CYS A 261 -15.36 3.25 6.04
N LEU A 262 -14.61 2.24 6.47
CA LEU A 262 -13.98 2.20 7.79
C LEU A 262 -12.66 2.97 7.74
N GLU A 263 -12.57 4.07 8.46
CA GLU A 263 -11.33 4.84 8.61
C GLU A 263 -10.58 4.37 9.88
N LEU A 264 -9.33 3.95 9.72
CA LEU A 264 -8.47 3.47 10.80
C LEU A 264 -7.44 4.52 11.18
N TYR A 265 -7.36 4.81 12.47
CA TYR A 265 -6.51 5.85 13.04
C TYR A 265 -5.50 5.27 14.02
N GLU A 266 -4.23 5.66 13.85
CA GLU A 266 -3.12 5.39 14.78
C GLU A 266 -2.66 6.73 15.37
N ASP A 267 -2.63 6.85 16.70
CA ASP A 267 -2.26 8.11 17.39
C ASP A 267 -3.02 9.37 16.91
N GLY A 268 -4.24 9.18 16.39
CA GLY A 268 -5.10 10.26 15.86
C GLY A 268 -4.80 10.67 14.41
N GLU A 269 -3.89 9.98 13.72
CA GLU A 269 -3.63 10.15 12.29
C GLU A 269 -4.33 9.04 11.49
N LEU A 270 -4.99 9.41 10.39
CA LEU A 270 -5.56 8.43 9.46
C LEU A 270 -4.42 7.65 8.80
N VAL A 271 -4.41 6.34 9.00
CA VAL A 271 -3.36 5.44 8.49
C VAL A 271 -3.86 4.47 7.44
N SER A 272 -5.15 4.12 7.46
CA SER A 272 -5.72 3.17 6.51
C SER A 272 -7.22 3.36 6.37
N VAL A 273 -7.76 2.92 5.23
CA VAL A 273 -9.19 2.85 4.96
C VAL A 273 -9.53 1.40 4.61
N ALA A 274 -10.59 0.87 5.20
CA ALA A 274 -11.09 -0.46 4.91
C ALA A 274 -12.52 -0.44 4.36
N GLN A 275 -12.85 -1.43 3.53
CA GLN A 275 -14.14 -1.52 2.86
C GLN A 275 -14.66 -2.94 2.83
N LEU A 276 -15.97 -3.10 3.01
CA LEU A 276 -16.61 -4.40 2.98
C LEU A 276 -17.22 -4.70 1.59
N ARG A 277 -16.86 -5.84 0.99
CA ARG A 277 -17.41 -6.29 -0.30
C ARG A 277 -17.61 -7.77 -0.32
N ASN A 278 -18.79 -8.22 -0.73
CA ASN A 278 -19.11 -9.64 -0.85
C ASN A 278 -18.80 -10.45 0.43
N GLY A 279 -18.82 -9.80 1.60
CA GLY A 279 -18.45 -10.41 2.89
C GLY A 279 -16.95 -10.49 3.19
N GLU A 280 -16.11 -9.87 2.37
CA GLU A 280 -14.66 -9.73 2.56
C GLU A 280 -14.31 -8.29 2.89
N LEU A 281 -13.29 -8.12 3.74
CA LEU A 281 -12.79 -6.81 4.16
C LEU A 281 -11.52 -6.48 3.38
N TYR A 282 -11.51 -5.34 2.72
CA TYR A 282 -10.41 -4.86 1.89
C TYR A 282 -9.73 -3.74 2.65
N LEU A 283 -8.52 -3.97 3.14
CA LEU A 283 -7.72 -2.99 3.84
C LEU A 283 -6.76 -2.32 2.85
N ASP A 284 -6.88 -1.00 2.72
CA ASP A 284 -5.96 -0.17 1.94
C ASP A 284 -5.10 0.66 2.89
N GLU A 285 -3.80 0.32 2.98
CA GLU A 285 -2.80 1.08 3.75
C GLU A 285 -2.02 2.06 2.84
N GLY A 286 -2.58 2.37 1.67
CA GLY A 286 -2.04 3.28 0.65
C GLY A 286 -1.08 2.60 -0.34
N VAL A 287 -0.44 1.49 0.04
CA VAL A 287 0.56 0.79 -0.80
C VAL A 287 0.36 -0.73 -0.81
N ASP A 288 0.16 -1.33 0.36
CA ASP A 288 -0.14 -2.75 0.51
C ASP A 288 -1.67 -2.95 0.50
N ILE A 289 -2.12 -4.06 -0.07
CA ILE A 289 -3.50 -4.50 0.12
C ILE A 289 -3.53 -5.85 0.81
N THR A 290 -4.43 -5.92 1.79
CA THR A 290 -4.78 -7.15 2.46
C THR A 290 -6.29 -7.35 2.33
N HIS A 291 -6.70 -8.46 1.71
CA HIS A 291 -8.10 -8.88 1.79
C HIS A 291 -8.24 -9.84 2.95
N PHE A 292 -9.31 -9.69 3.71
CA PHE A 292 -9.62 -10.57 4.82
C PHE A 292 -10.99 -11.22 4.62
N ARG A 293 -11.07 -12.47 5.07
CA ARG A 293 -12.34 -13.17 5.26
C ARG A 293 -12.74 -13.12 6.72
N SER A 294 -14.04 -13.05 6.99
CA SER A 294 -14.55 -13.14 8.35
C SER A 294 -14.38 -14.55 8.93
N VAL A 295 -14.03 -14.63 10.21
CA VAL A 295 -13.92 -15.88 10.97
C VAL A 295 -14.53 -15.76 12.36
N GLU A 296 -15.03 -16.87 12.92
CA GLU A 296 -15.50 -16.89 14.31
C GLU A 296 -14.33 -16.96 15.31
N LYS A 297 -13.24 -17.61 14.91
CA LYS A 297 -12.02 -17.79 15.69
C LYS A 297 -10.83 -17.77 14.72
N PHE A 298 -9.76 -17.09 15.12
CA PHE A 298 -8.48 -17.14 14.41
C PHE A 298 -7.91 -18.56 14.33
N THR A 299 -7.25 -18.80 13.22
CA THR A 299 -6.54 -20.02 12.85
C THR A 299 -5.32 -20.12 13.75
N ASP A 300 -5.24 -21.24 14.47
CA ASP A 300 -4.08 -21.55 15.29
C ASP A 300 -2.95 -22.02 14.36
N PHE A 301 -1.75 -21.44 14.52
CA PHE A 301 -0.56 -21.85 13.79
C PHE A 301 0.59 -22.16 14.73
N ASP A 302 1.30 -23.26 14.46
CA ASP A 302 2.46 -23.66 15.24
C ASP A 302 3.72 -22.90 14.78
N TRP A 303 3.87 -21.69 15.28
CA TRP A 303 5.03 -20.83 15.03
C TRP A 303 6.36 -21.46 15.46
N SER A 304 6.35 -22.46 16.35
CA SER A 304 7.58 -23.14 16.77
C SER A 304 8.20 -23.98 15.65
N SER A 305 7.40 -24.38 14.65
CA SER A 305 7.87 -25.14 13.49
C SER A 305 8.83 -24.36 12.57
N LEU A 306 8.84 -23.02 12.68
CA LEU A 306 9.71 -22.13 11.90
C LEU A 306 11.03 -21.79 12.62
N ALA A 307 11.20 -22.21 13.87
CA ALA A 307 12.35 -21.83 14.70
C ALA A 307 13.65 -22.61 14.39
N ASP A 308 13.58 -23.65 13.54
CA ASP A 308 14.65 -24.61 13.29
C ASP A 308 15.34 -24.48 11.91
N GLU A 309 15.02 -23.46 11.09
CA GLU A 309 15.72 -23.17 9.82
C GLU A 309 16.78 -22.04 9.90
#